data_AF-A0A9R1P5Z7-F1
#
_entry.id   AF-A0A9R1P5Z7-F1
#
_cell.length_a   1.000
_cell.length_b   1.000
_cell.length_c   1.000
_cell.angle_alpha   90.00
_cell.angle_beta   90.00
_cell.angle_gamma   90.00
#
_symmetry.space_group_name_H-M   'P 1'
#
loop_
_entity.id
_entity.type
_entity.pdbx_description
1 polymer ?
#
loop_
_entity_poly.entity_id
_entity_poly.type
_entity_poly.pdbx_seq_one_letter_code
_entity_poly.pdbx_strand_id
1 'polypeptide(L)'
;MTVLNSITATRSRIETSIPRKHGPAIAGYESALKKFFEHVLQALLKHIDFEVVQCVVIASPGFTKDQFRDYMHLEAARRDLRVIIENKSRIILAHAPSGYKHSLKEVLDTPGVMSLIKDTKAAQEVQALKEFFAMLTNDSARACYGPKHVEVAHERLAIQTLLMTDTLFRNTDIASRRKYVNLVESVKKYGGTVHIFSSMHVSGDQLAQLTGIAAILRFPLPDLEDIEM
;
A
#
# COMPACT_ATOMS: atom_id res chain seq x y z
N MET A 1 10.96 -2.88 2.20
CA MET A 1 9.95 -3.62 1.40
C MET A 1 9.91 -3.00 0.03
N THR A 2 9.63 -3.76 -1.03
CA THR A 2 9.52 -3.22 -2.39
C THR A 2 8.07 -3.26 -2.82
N VAL A 3 7.51 -2.10 -3.18
CA VAL A 3 6.17 -2.00 -3.78
C VAL A 3 6.38 -1.94 -5.29
N LEU A 4 6.01 -3.02 -5.97
CA LEU A 4 5.88 -3.08 -7.43
C LEU A 4 4.44 -2.68 -7.78
N ASN A 5 4.18 -2.35 -9.05
CA ASN A 5 2.93 -1.77 -9.57
C ASN A 5 1.63 -2.19 -8.87
N SER A 6 1.45 -3.47 -8.53
CA SER A 6 0.31 -3.93 -7.70
C SER A 6 0.71 -4.99 -6.66
N ILE A 7 2.00 -5.15 -6.32
CA ILE A 7 2.45 -6.23 -5.42
C ILE A 7 3.41 -5.66 -4.38
N THR A 8 3.17 -6.01 -3.11
CA THR A 8 4.07 -5.65 -2.02
C THR A 8 4.93 -6.86 -1.61
N ALA A 9 6.21 -6.83 -1.96
CA ALA A 9 7.16 -7.89 -1.61
C ALA A 9 8.05 -7.50 -0.43
N THR A 10 8.09 -8.36 0.59
CA THR A 10 9.07 -8.22 1.69
C THR A 10 10.37 -8.91 1.27
N ARG A 11 11.40 -8.13 0.94
CA ARG A 11 12.69 -8.66 0.46
C ARG A 11 13.62 -9.11 1.58
N SER A 12 13.60 -8.41 2.71
CA SER A 12 14.41 -8.72 3.88
C SER A 12 13.67 -8.28 5.14
N ARG A 13 13.84 -9.04 6.23
CA ARG A 13 13.38 -8.72 7.59
C ARG A 13 14.59 -8.84 8.49
N ILE A 14 14.95 -7.74 9.16
CA ILE A 14 16.11 -7.67 10.05
C ILE A 14 15.58 -7.42 11.45
N GLU A 15 15.89 -8.34 12.36
CA GLU A 15 15.51 -8.23 13.77
C GLU A 15 16.77 -8.34 14.62
N THR A 16 17.01 -7.34 15.45
CA THR A 16 18.14 -7.30 16.38
C THR A 16 17.64 -6.90 17.75
N SER A 17 18.05 -7.62 18.79
CA SER A 17 17.79 -7.21 20.17
C SER A 17 18.66 -6.00 20.51
N ILE A 18 18.03 -4.83 20.66
CA ILE A 18 18.71 -3.59 21.06
C ILE A 18 18.49 -3.40 22.56
N PRO A 19 19.56 -3.36 23.39
CA PRO A 19 19.43 -3.19 24.84
C PRO A 19 18.80 -1.85 25.18
N ARG A 20 18.03 -1.75 26.26
CA ARG A 20 17.46 -0.46 26.69
C ARG A 20 18.57 0.49 27.12
N LYS A 21 18.40 1.77 26.81
CA LYS A 21 19.35 2.83 27.19
C LYS A 21 19.28 3.09 28.71
N HIS A 22 20.00 2.30 29.51
CA HIS A 22 20.09 2.48 30.96
C HIS A 22 21.51 2.22 31.48
N GLY A 23 22.04 3.18 32.26
CA GLY A 23 23.30 3.04 33.01
C GLY A 23 24.51 2.66 32.14
N PRO A 24 25.41 1.77 32.58
CA PRO A 24 26.62 1.39 31.82
C PRO A 24 26.34 0.68 30.48
N ALA A 25 25.09 0.31 30.18
CA ALA A 25 24.69 -0.33 28.92
C ALA A 25 24.54 0.67 27.74
N ILE A 26 24.76 1.97 27.95
CA ILE A 26 24.68 3.00 26.89
C ILE A 26 25.69 2.76 25.76
N ALA A 27 26.92 2.35 26.10
CA ALA A 27 27.94 2.02 25.10
C ALA A 27 27.54 0.79 24.25
N GLY A 28 26.87 -0.19 24.88
CA GLY A 28 26.31 -1.36 24.19
C GLY A 28 25.14 -1.02 23.27
N TYR A 29 24.32 -0.03 23.65
CA TYR A 29 23.20 0.46 22.83
C TYR A 29 23.67 1.07 21.51
N GLU A 30 24.63 2.00 21.55
CA GLU A 30 25.11 2.66 20.33
C GLU A 30 25.81 1.68 19.39
N SER A 31 26.60 0.75 19.92
CA SER A 31 27.23 -0.31 19.12
C SER A 31 26.19 -1.22 18.46
N ALA A 32 25.16 -1.64 19.20
CA ALA A 32 24.09 -2.49 18.66
C ALA A 32 23.27 -1.77 17.58
N LEU A 33 22.97 -0.48 17.79
CA LEU A 33 22.23 0.35 16.84
C LEU A 33 23.04 0.58 15.55
N LYS A 34 24.35 0.81 15.65
CA LYS A 34 25.23 0.91 14.48
C LYS A 34 25.28 -0.40 13.68
N LYS A 35 25.38 -1.55 14.35
CA LYS A 35 25.32 -2.88 13.70
C LYS A 35 23.98 -3.10 13.00
N PHE A 36 22.87 -2.70 13.63
CA PHE A 36 21.55 -2.76 13.02
C PHE A 36 21.48 -1.93 11.73
N PHE A 37 21.95 -0.67 11.76
CA PHE A 37 21.99 0.19 10.57
C PHE A 37 22.88 -0.38 9.47
N GLU A 38 24.01 -1.00 9.81
CA GLU A 38 24.85 -1.66 8.83
C GLU A 38 24.15 -2.83 8.14
N HIS A 39 23.44 -3.69 8.87
CA HIS A 39 22.65 -4.76 8.28
C HIS A 39 21.54 -4.21 7.37
N VAL A 40 20.87 -3.12 7.77
CA VAL A 40 19.83 -2.47 6.94
C VAL A 40 20.42 -1.92 5.65
N LEU A 41 21.57 -1.25 5.71
CA LEU A 41 22.27 -0.71 4.54
C LEU A 41 22.70 -1.83 3.59
N GLN A 42 23.25 -2.93 4.10
CA GLN A 42 23.62 -4.10 3.29
C GLN A 42 22.41 -4.72 2.60
N ALA A 43 21.28 -4.86 3.31
CA ALA A 43 20.05 -5.38 2.72
C ALA A 43 19.47 -4.43 1.66
N LEU A 44 19.58 -3.11 1.86
CA LEU A 44 19.18 -2.10 0.88
C LEU A 44 19.98 -2.27 -0.42
N LEU A 45 21.30 -2.31 -0.34
CA LEU A 45 22.18 -2.46 -1.50
C LEU A 45 22.00 -3.81 -2.22
N LYS A 46 21.70 -4.89 -1.48
CA LYS A 46 21.53 -6.23 -2.06
C LYS A 46 20.19 -6.40 -2.79
N HIS A 47 19.13 -5.74 -2.32
CA HIS A 47 17.77 -6.01 -2.79
C HIS A 47 17.12 -4.88 -3.57
N ILE A 48 17.69 -3.67 -3.53
CA ILE A 48 17.15 -2.49 -4.22
C ILE A 48 18.06 -2.12 -5.37
N ASP A 49 17.49 -2.21 -6.57
CA ASP A 49 18.08 -1.65 -7.78
C ASP A 49 17.50 -0.25 -8.00
N PHE A 50 18.37 0.76 -8.00
CA PHE A 50 17.98 2.16 -8.14
C PHE A 50 17.68 2.55 -9.59
N GLU A 51 18.05 1.74 -10.58
CA GLU A 51 17.65 1.98 -11.97
C GLU A 51 16.14 1.70 -12.15
N VAL A 52 15.64 0.66 -11.48
CA VAL A 52 14.23 0.23 -11.57
C VAL A 52 13.33 1.00 -10.60
N VAL A 53 13.81 1.32 -9.40
CA VAL A 53 12.98 1.87 -8.32
C VAL A 53 12.86 3.38 -8.40
N GLN A 54 11.66 3.91 -8.65
CA GLN A 54 11.37 5.35 -8.76
C GLN A 54 11.78 6.15 -7.52
N CYS A 55 11.47 5.68 -6.32
CA CYS A 55 11.82 6.34 -5.06
C CYS A 55 12.04 5.32 -3.93
N VAL A 56 12.89 5.67 -2.97
CA VAL A 56 13.13 4.87 -1.76
C VAL A 56 12.55 5.62 -0.57
N VAL A 57 11.61 4.99 0.14
CA VAL A 57 10.99 5.58 1.33
C VAL A 57 11.58 4.95 2.59
N ILE A 58 12.10 5.79 3.49
CA ILE A 58 12.57 5.41 4.82
C ILE A 58 11.51 5.85 5.83
N ALA A 59 10.89 4.88 6.48
CA ALA A 59 9.83 5.13 7.44
C ALA A 59 10.14 4.52 8.80
N SER A 60 9.89 5.27 9.88
CA SER A 60 10.02 4.79 11.25
C SER A 60 9.13 5.59 12.21
N PRO A 61 8.78 4.99 13.36
CA PRO A 61 8.29 5.77 14.50
C PRO A 61 9.45 6.59 15.09
N GLY A 62 9.20 7.88 15.34
CA GLY A 62 10.18 8.80 15.93
C GLY A 62 11.34 9.18 15.00
N PHE A 63 12.54 9.31 15.59
CA PHE A 63 13.72 9.91 14.95
C PHE A 63 14.68 8.90 14.29
N THR A 64 14.37 7.60 14.34
CA THR A 64 15.24 6.53 13.82
C THR A 64 15.50 6.68 12.32
N LYS A 65 14.51 7.13 11.54
CA LYS A 65 14.63 7.41 10.10
C LYS A 65 15.69 8.48 9.80
N ASP A 66 15.77 9.53 10.64
CA ASP A 66 16.70 10.63 10.46
C ASP A 66 18.12 10.17 10.81
N GLN A 67 18.26 9.44 11.92
CA GLN A 67 19.52 8.82 12.33
C GLN A 67 20.05 7.83 11.27
N PHE A 68 19.18 7.00 10.71
CA PHE A 68 19.57 6.05 9.66
C PHE A 68 19.95 6.75 8.37
N ARG A 69 19.23 7.81 7.97
CA ARG A 69 19.58 8.62 6.79
C ARG A 69 20.98 9.22 6.93
N ASP A 70 21.27 9.81 8.09
CA ASP A 70 22.55 10.45 8.34
C ASP A 70 23.69 9.41 8.36
N TYR A 71 23.44 8.24 8.98
CA TYR A 71 24.37 7.10 8.94
C TYR A 71 24.62 6.60 7.51
N MET A 72 23.57 6.44 6.72
CA MET A 72 23.66 5.98 5.33
C MET A 72 24.45 6.96 4.46
N HIS A 73 24.24 8.28 4.62
CA HIS A 73 25.02 9.27 3.88
C HIS A 73 26.49 9.29 4.28
N LEU A 74 26.80 9.12 5.57
CA LEU A 74 28.17 9.01 6.06
C LEU A 74 28.88 7.78 5.50
N GLU A 75 28.23 6.61 5.54
CA GLU A 75 28.80 5.38 4.99
C GLU A 75 28.88 5.40 3.47
N ALA A 76 27.94 6.05 2.79
CA ALA A 76 28.01 6.26 1.34
C ALA A 76 29.23 7.11 0.94
N ALA A 77 29.55 8.16 1.70
CA ALA A 77 30.75 8.96 1.48
C ALA A 77 32.04 8.18 1.82
N ARG A 78 32.02 7.36 2.88
CA ARG A 78 33.19 6.56 3.29
C ARG A 78 33.53 5.45 2.28
N ARG A 79 32.50 4.79 1.73
CA ARG A 79 32.65 3.63 0.83
C ARG A 79 32.53 3.98 -0.65
N ASP A 80 32.40 5.26 -0.98
CA ASP A 80 32.16 5.79 -2.34
C ASP A 80 30.99 5.11 -3.07
N LEU A 81 29.86 4.95 -2.37
CA LEU A 81 28.65 4.34 -2.93
C LEU A 81 27.91 5.32 -3.85
N ARG A 82 28.35 5.42 -5.10
CA ARG A 82 27.77 6.31 -6.13
C ARG A 82 26.25 6.18 -6.25
N VAL A 83 25.75 4.96 -6.19
CA VAL A 83 24.31 4.65 -6.28
C VAL A 83 23.47 5.44 -5.26
N ILE A 84 23.96 5.59 -4.03
CA ILE A 84 23.25 6.34 -2.98
C ILE A 84 23.51 7.84 -3.12
N ILE A 85 24.72 8.23 -3.52
CA ILE A 85 25.13 9.64 -3.64
C ILE A 85 24.37 10.34 -4.77
N GLU A 86 24.22 9.69 -5.92
CA GLU A 86 23.52 10.22 -7.09
C GLU A 86 22.00 10.25 -6.88
N ASN A 87 21.45 9.25 -6.18
CA ASN A 87 20.01 9.12 -5.95
C ASN A 87 19.53 9.77 -4.63
N LYS A 88 20.27 10.70 -4.03
CA LYS A 88 19.90 11.35 -2.76
C LYS A 88 18.50 11.97 -2.79
N SER A 89 18.11 12.61 -3.89
CA SER A 89 16.80 13.25 -4.04
C SER A 89 15.63 12.26 -4.09
N ARG A 90 15.90 10.99 -4.42
CA ARG A 90 14.89 9.93 -4.50
C ARG A 90 14.64 9.25 -3.16
N ILE A 91 15.42 9.59 -2.13
CA ILE A 91 15.30 9.06 -0.78
C ILE A 91 14.41 9.99 0.04
N ILE A 92 13.23 9.50 0.40
CA ILE A 92 12.20 10.27 1.11
C ILE A 92 12.07 9.73 2.52
N LEU A 93 11.91 10.64 3.47
CA LEU A 93 11.57 10.29 4.84
C LEU A 93 10.06 10.34 5.03
N ALA A 94 9.50 9.31 5.63
CA ALA A 94 8.08 9.25 5.99
C ALA A 94 7.91 8.89 7.46
N HIS A 95 6.81 9.33 8.05
CA HIS A 95 6.42 8.88 9.39
C HIS A 95 5.70 7.53 9.28
N ALA A 96 5.98 6.63 10.22
CA ALA A 96 5.22 5.39 10.39
C ALA A 96 4.98 5.14 11.87
N PRO A 97 3.79 4.68 12.29
CA PRO A 97 3.49 4.41 13.69
C PRO A 97 4.21 3.15 14.18
N SER A 98 4.53 2.21 13.28
CA SER A 98 5.26 0.98 13.61
C SER A 98 6.23 0.58 12.48
N GLY A 99 7.15 -0.33 12.79
CA GLY A 99 8.07 -0.94 11.81
C GLY A 99 7.51 -2.17 11.09
N TYR A 100 6.22 -2.49 11.28
CA TYR A 100 5.59 -3.68 10.69
C TYR A 100 4.87 -3.38 9.38
N LYS A 101 4.49 -4.44 8.64
CA LYS A 101 3.91 -4.34 7.29
C LYS A 101 2.63 -3.50 7.21
N HIS A 102 1.80 -3.50 8.26
CA HIS A 102 0.54 -2.75 8.28
C HIS A 102 0.76 -1.23 8.22
N SER A 103 1.87 -0.74 8.75
CA SER A 103 2.21 0.69 8.71
C SER A 103 2.59 1.20 7.32
N LEU A 104 2.79 0.30 6.34
CA LEU A 104 3.05 0.69 4.96
C LEU A 104 1.89 1.52 4.38
N LYS A 105 0.65 1.27 4.81
CA LYS A 105 -0.52 2.05 4.38
C LYS A 105 -0.35 3.54 4.68
N GLU A 106 0.03 3.86 5.90
CA GLU A 106 0.17 5.25 6.36
C GLU A 106 1.37 5.94 5.71
N VAL A 107 2.44 5.18 5.48
CA VAL A 107 3.62 5.67 4.75
C VAL A 107 3.26 6.06 3.31
N LEU A 108 2.46 5.23 2.64
CA LEU A 108 2.00 5.54 1.28
C LEU A 108 1.05 6.74 1.27
N ASP A 109 0.25 6.97 2.32
CA ASP A 109 -0.67 8.11 2.42
C ASP A 109 0.04 9.46 2.69
N THR A 110 1.34 9.43 2.98
CA THR A 110 2.11 10.66 3.24
C THR A 110 2.19 11.52 1.97
N PRO A 111 1.84 12.83 2.02
CA PRO A 111 1.72 13.67 0.82
C PRO A 111 3.02 13.80 0.02
N GLY A 112 4.18 13.81 0.71
CA GLY A 112 5.49 13.84 0.07
C GLY A 112 5.85 12.54 -0.67
N VAL A 113 5.27 11.41 -0.27
CA VAL A 113 5.40 10.14 -0.98
C VAL A 113 4.39 10.11 -2.13
N MET A 114 3.13 10.44 -1.86
CA MET A 114 2.03 10.44 -2.84
C MET A 114 2.32 11.26 -4.09
N SER A 115 2.98 12.42 -3.98
CA SER A 115 3.33 13.23 -5.14
C SER A 115 4.30 12.53 -6.09
N LEU A 116 5.21 11.72 -5.55
CA LEU A 116 6.23 11.00 -6.31
C LEU A 116 5.73 9.66 -6.84
N ILE A 117 4.75 9.04 -6.16
CA ILE A 117 4.16 7.75 -6.58
C ILE A 117 2.82 7.90 -7.31
N LYS A 118 2.35 9.12 -7.59
CA LYS A 118 1.01 9.39 -8.15
C LYS A 118 0.71 8.61 -9.43
N ASP A 119 1.73 8.42 -10.27
CA ASP A 119 1.59 7.73 -11.56
C ASP A 119 1.68 6.20 -11.44
N THR A 120 1.91 5.68 -10.23
CA THR A 120 1.92 4.24 -9.99
C THR A 120 0.51 3.71 -9.79
N LYS A 121 0.26 2.50 -10.32
CA LYS A 121 -1.02 1.81 -10.13
C LYS A 121 -1.35 1.60 -8.64
N ALA A 122 -0.35 1.31 -7.80
CA ALA A 122 -0.51 1.18 -6.36
C ALA A 122 -1.07 2.45 -5.70
N ALA A 123 -0.63 3.65 -6.11
CA ALA A 123 -1.14 4.89 -5.57
C ALA A 123 -2.62 5.13 -5.96
N GLN A 124 -2.99 4.81 -7.20
CA GLN A 124 -4.38 4.88 -7.67
C GLN A 124 -5.28 3.91 -6.90
N GLU A 125 -4.82 2.68 -6.67
CA GLU A 125 -5.51 1.67 -5.87
C GLU A 125 -5.74 2.16 -4.43
N VAL A 126 -4.70 2.69 -3.76
CA VAL A 126 -4.82 3.23 -2.40
C VAL A 126 -5.78 4.43 -2.34
N GLN A 127 -5.71 5.33 -3.34
CA GLN A 127 -6.60 6.49 -3.41
C GLN A 127 -8.07 6.09 -3.61
N ALA A 128 -8.34 5.15 -4.52
CA ALA A 128 -9.70 4.68 -4.79
C ALA A 128 -10.31 3.98 -3.56
N LEU A 129 -9.51 3.23 -2.81
CA LEU A 129 -9.95 2.61 -1.56
C LEU A 129 -10.23 3.67 -0.46
N LYS A 130 -9.40 4.71 -0.38
CA LYS A 130 -9.59 5.84 0.56
C LYS A 130 -10.87 6.61 0.24
N GLU A 131 -11.13 6.86 -1.03
CA GLU A 131 -12.37 7.49 -1.51
C GLU A 131 -13.59 6.65 -1.12
N PHE A 132 -13.53 5.34 -1.31
CA PHE A 132 -14.60 4.43 -0.89
C PHE A 132 -14.90 4.51 0.61
N PHE A 133 -13.88 4.46 1.48
CA PHE A 133 -14.10 4.59 2.93
C PHE A 133 -14.61 5.99 3.33
N ALA A 134 -14.15 7.04 2.64
CA ALA A 134 -14.66 8.38 2.86
C ALA A 134 -16.15 8.48 2.48
N MET A 135 -16.55 7.86 1.37
CA MET A 135 -17.95 7.79 0.95
C MET A 135 -18.79 6.99 1.95
N LEU A 136 -18.32 5.83 2.41
CA LEU A 136 -19.02 5.04 3.41
C LEU A 136 -19.25 5.80 4.73
N THR A 137 -18.34 6.70 5.10
CA THR A 137 -18.44 7.51 6.33
C THR A 137 -19.37 8.72 6.15
N ASN A 138 -19.32 9.38 4.98
CA ASN A 138 -20.04 10.63 4.73
C ASN A 138 -21.44 10.42 4.13
N ASP A 139 -21.62 9.39 3.31
CA ASP A 139 -22.84 9.10 2.55
C ASP A 139 -22.93 7.59 2.27
N SER A 140 -23.47 6.84 3.25
CA SER A 140 -23.58 5.37 3.18
C SER A 140 -24.36 4.90 1.96
N ALA A 141 -25.36 5.66 1.52
CA ALA A 141 -26.18 5.32 0.35
C ALA A 141 -25.41 5.40 -0.98
N ARG A 142 -24.21 5.99 -1.01
CA ARG A 142 -23.37 6.12 -2.22
C ARG A 142 -22.19 5.16 -2.27
N ALA A 143 -22.04 4.27 -1.29
CA ALA A 143 -21.00 3.24 -1.29
C ALA A 143 -21.61 1.89 -0.93
N CYS A 144 -21.33 0.86 -1.72
CA CYS A 144 -21.80 -0.49 -1.41
C CYS A 144 -20.66 -1.51 -1.52
N TYR A 145 -20.76 -2.59 -0.76
CA TYR A 145 -19.83 -3.71 -0.78
C TYR A 145 -20.60 -5.02 -0.68
N GLY A 146 -20.03 -6.09 -1.23
CA GLY A 146 -20.69 -7.39 -1.31
C GLY A 146 -21.23 -7.71 -2.71
N PRO A 147 -21.20 -8.98 -3.16
CA PRO A 147 -21.62 -9.36 -4.50
C PRO A 147 -23.05 -8.94 -4.84
N LYS A 148 -24.02 -9.21 -3.94
CA LYS A 148 -25.44 -8.89 -4.16
C LYS A 148 -25.68 -7.39 -4.30
N HIS A 149 -25.13 -6.57 -3.40
CA HIS A 149 -25.31 -5.12 -3.44
C HIS A 149 -24.70 -4.50 -4.71
N VAL A 150 -23.53 -5.00 -5.13
CA VAL A 150 -22.87 -4.51 -6.34
C VAL A 150 -23.62 -4.95 -7.60
N GLU A 151 -24.25 -6.13 -7.61
CA GLU A 151 -25.11 -6.58 -8.71
C GLU A 151 -26.35 -5.68 -8.86
N VAL A 152 -27.04 -5.37 -7.77
CA VAL A 152 -28.22 -4.48 -7.82
C VAL A 152 -27.82 -3.06 -8.22
N ALA A 153 -26.70 -2.55 -7.71
CA ALA A 153 -26.14 -1.28 -8.14
C ALA A 153 -25.76 -1.28 -9.64
N HIS A 154 -25.31 -2.42 -10.16
CA HIS A 154 -25.00 -2.60 -11.57
C HIS A 154 -26.26 -2.58 -12.45
N GLU A 155 -27.32 -3.29 -12.05
CA GLU A 155 -28.61 -3.32 -12.75
C GLU A 155 -29.23 -1.92 -12.86
N ARG A 156 -29.05 -1.09 -11.83
CA ARG A 156 -29.49 0.31 -11.81
C ARG A 156 -28.52 1.29 -12.51
N LEU A 157 -27.43 0.80 -13.11
CA LEU A 157 -26.37 1.60 -13.74
C LEU A 157 -25.79 2.70 -12.83
N ALA A 158 -25.77 2.45 -11.52
CA ALA A 158 -25.35 3.41 -10.52
C ALA A 158 -23.84 3.41 -10.27
N ILE A 159 -23.09 2.42 -10.77
CA ILE A 159 -21.67 2.25 -10.48
C ILE A 159 -20.83 3.35 -11.18
N GLN A 160 -20.10 4.13 -10.39
CA GLN A 160 -19.06 5.05 -10.86
C GLN A 160 -17.71 4.34 -10.88
N THR A 161 -17.32 3.76 -9.75
CA THR A 161 -16.02 3.13 -9.56
C THR A 161 -16.20 1.76 -8.93
N LEU A 162 -15.74 0.72 -9.64
CA LEU A 162 -15.78 -0.66 -9.18
C LEU A 162 -14.40 -1.06 -8.64
N LEU A 163 -14.38 -1.62 -7.43
CA LEU A 163 -13.20 -2.10 -6.72
C LEU A 163 -13.32 -3.61 -6.59
N MET A 164 -12.35 -4.36 -7.12
CA MET A 164 -12.37 -5.83 -7.08
C MET A 164 -11.01 -6.42 -6.77
N THR A 165 -10.96 -7.48 -5.99
CA THR A 165 -9.73 -8.25 -5.76
C THR A 165 -9.49 -9.29 -6.84
N ASP A 166 -8.22 -9.52 -7.17
CA ASP A 166 -7.77 -10.54 -8.14
C ASP A 166 -8.16 -11.98 -7.75
N THR A 167 -8.36 -12.24 -6.45
CA THR A 167 -8.81 -13.52 -5.91
C THR A 167 -10.17 -13.95 -6.46
N LEU A 168 -11.08 -13.00 -6.72
CA LEU A 168 -12.42 -13.30 -7.23
C LEU A 168 -12.38 -13.89 -8.66
N PHE A 169 -11.34 -13.54 -9.44
CA PHE A 169 -11.13 -14.11 -10.78
C PHE A 169 -10.45 -15.48 -10.74
N ARG A 170 -9.74 -15.81 -9.65
CA ARG A 170 -9.02 -17.07 -9.48
C ARG A 170 -9.90 -18.21 -8.91
N ASN A 171 -11.18 -17.94 -8.61
CA ASN A 171 -12.09 -18.94 -8.05
C ASN A 171 -12.23 -20.15 -8.99
N THR A 172 -12.38 -21.36 -8.45
CA THR A 172 -12.47 -22.62 -9.21
C THR A 172 -13.74 -22.72 -10.03
N ASP A 173 -14.82 -22.08 -9.57
CA ASP A 173 -16.09 -22.04 -10.29
C ASP A 173 -16.03 -21.14 -11.53
N ILE A 174 -16.24 -21.76 -12.70
CA ILE A 174 -16.22 -21.11 -14.01
C ILE A 174 -17.42 -20.16 -14.17
N ALA A 175 -18.57 -20.50 -13.57
CA ALA A 175 -19.78 -19.68 -13.69
C ALA A 175 -19.60 -18.33 -12.97
N SER A 176 -19.14 -18.36 -11.72
CA SER A 176 -18.79 -17.16 -10.95
C SER A 176 -17.74 -16.31 -11.64
N ARG A 177 -16.68 -16.92 -12.22
CA ARG A 177 -15.64 -16.18 -12.94
C ARG A 177 -16.22 -15.43 -14.15
N ARG A 178 -17.06 -16.08 -14.96
CA ARG A 178 -17.72 -15.44 -16.11
C ARG A 178 -18.62 -14.29 -15.67
N LYS A 179 -19.36 -14.44 -14.57
CA LYS A 179 -20.21 -13.39 -14.00
C LYS A 179 -19.40 -12.13 -13.69
N TYR A 180 -18.27 -12.27 -12.98
CA TYR A 180 -17.41 -11.14 -12.62
C TYR A 180 -16.70 -10.50 -13.82
N VAL A 181 -16.28 -11.29 -14.81
CA VAL A 181 -15.72 -10.76 -16.06
C VAL A 181 -16.76 -9.92 -16.80
N ASN A 182 -17.99 -10.44 -16.95
CA ASN A 182 -19.08 -9.72 -17.59
C ASN A 182 -19.43 -8.43 -16.84
N LEU A 183 -19.43 -8.46 -15.50
CA LEU A 183 -19.66 -7.27 -14.67
C LEU A 183 -18.61 -6.19 -14.95
N VAL A 184 -17.33 -6.55 -14.98
CA VAL A 184 -16.23 -5.60 -15.27
C VAL A 184 -16.36 -5.00 -16.67
N GLU A 185 -16.65 -5.82 -17.68
CA GLU A 185 -16.84 -5.35 -19.05
C GLU A 185 -18.04 -4.42 -19.17
N SER A 186 -19.15 -4.77 -18.51
CA SER A 186 -20.37 -3.98 -18.49
C SER A 186 -20.16 -2.62 -17.81
N VAL A 187 -19.52 -2.59 -16.63
CA VAL A 187 -19.20 -1.32 -15.94
C VAL A 187 -18.33 -0.42 -16.81
N LYS A 188 -17.32 -0.96 -17.49
CA LYS A 188 -16.50 -0.19 -18.43
C LYS A 188 -17.32 0.34 -19.62
N LYS A 189 -18.24 -0.47 -20.16
CA LYS A 189 -19.11 -0.08 -21.27
C LYS A 189 -20.02 1.11 -20.92
N TYR A 190 -20.51 1.16 -19.67
CA TYR A 190 -21.34 2.27 -19.18
C TYR A 190 -20.52 3.47 -18.63
N GLY A 191 -19.21 3.48 -18.88
CA GLY A 191 -18.31 4.60 -18.51
C GLY A 191 -17.89 4.62 -17.04
N GLY A 192 -18.03 3.50 -16.32
CA GLY A 192 -17.47 3.35 -14.98
C GLY A 192 -15.99 2.98 -15.00
N THR A 193 -15.25 3.41 -13.98
CA THR A 193 -13.84 3.06 -13.78
C THR A 193 -13.72 1.77 -12.99
N VAL A 194 -12.82 0.86 -13.38
CA VAL A 194 -12.62 -0.41 -12.67
C VAL A 194 -11.18 -0.51 -12.17
N HIS A 195 -11.02 -0.72 -10.86
CA HIS A 195 -9.73 -0.98 -10.23
C HIS A 195 -9.66 -2.43 -9.75
N ILE A 196 -8.69 -3.17 -10.28
CA ILE A 196 -8.41 -4.55 -9.88
C ILE A 196 -7.20 -4.54 -8.94
N PHE A 197 -7.45 -4.85 -7.67
CA PHE A 197 -6.51 -4.92 -6.58
C PHE A 197 -5.86 -6.30 -6.51
N SER A 198 -4.55 -6.35 -6.27
CA SER A 198 -3.94 -7.64 -5.92
C SER A 198 -4.10 -7.91 -4.42
N SER A 199 -4.52 -9.13 -4.10
CA SER A 199 -4.46 -9.68 -2.74
C SER A 199 -3.08 -9.63 -2.09
N MET A 200 -2.00 -9.51 -2.88
CA MET A 200 -0.63 -9.36 -2.36
C MET A 200 -0.25 -7.91 -2.04
N HIS A 201 -1.15 -6.95 -2.23
CA HIS A 201 -0.97 -5.56 -1.82
C HIS A 201 -1.81 -5.25 -0.58
N VAL A 202 -1.33 -4.33 0.27
CA VAL A 202 -2.00 -3.93 1.51
C VAL A 202 -3.41 -3.39 1.27
N SER A 203 -3.66 -2.71 0.15
CA SER A 203 -4.98 -2.23 -0.23
C SER A 203 -5.92 -3.38 -0.63
N GLY A 204 -5.41 -4.39 -1.34
CA GLY A 204 -6.19 -5.57 -1.71
C GLY A 204 -6.55 -6.45 -0.52
N ASP A 205 -5.68 -6.55 0.49
CA ASP A 205 -5.99 -7.24 1.75
C ASP A 205 -7.17 -6.57 2.49
N GLN A 206 -7.20 -5.23 2.53
CA GLN A 206 -8.34 -4.49 3.12
C GLN A 206 -9.64 -4.70 2.35
N LEU A 207 -9.59 -4.68 1.03
CA LEU A 207 -10.77 -4.94 0.21
C LEU A 207 -11.24 -6.40 0.35
N ALA A 208 -10.32 -7.35 0.49
CA ALA A 208 -10.65 -8.76 0.71
C ALA A 208 -11.40 -8.99 2.04
N GLN A 209 -11.06 -8.23 3.09
CA GLN A 209 -11.80 -8.23 4.35
C GLN A 209 -13.25 -7.72 4.18
N LEU A 210 -13.49 -6.88 3.17
CA LEU A 210 -14.82 -6.40 2.76
C LEU A 210 -15.39 -7.24 1.60
N THR A 211 -15.32 -8.57 1.69
CA THR A 211 -15.81 -9.55 0.68
C THR A 211 -15.07 -9.56 -0.66
N GLY A 212 -14.11 -8.66 -0.89
CA GLY A 212 -13.31 -8.60 -2.12
C GLY A 212 -13.96 -7.81 -3.27
N ILE A 213 -15.20 -7.33 -3.11
CA ILE A 213 -15.91 -6.52 -4.11
C ILE A 213 -16.63 -5.35 -3.46
N ALA A 214 -16.41 -4.16 -4.00
CA ALA A 214 -17.04 -2.92 -3.56
C ALA A 214 -17.25 -1.95 -4.73
N ALA A 215 -18.16 -1.00 -4.57
CA ALA A 215 -18.44 0.02 -5.57
C ALA A 215 -18.75 1.38 -4.93
N ILE A 216 -18.30 2.43 -5.60
CA ILE A 216 -18.72 3.82 -5.37
C ILE A 216 -19.77 4.16 -6.42
N LEU A 217 -20.87 4.78 -5.97
CA LEU A 217 -22.05 5.04 -6.77
C LEU A 217 -22.13 6.52 -7.21
N ARG A 218 -22.67 6.73 -8.42
CA ARG A 218 -22.92 8.05 -9.02
C ARG A 218 -24.01 8.81 -8.27
N PHE A 219 -25.02 8.10 -7.78
CA PHE A 219 -26.16 8.62 -7.05
C PHE A 219 -26.50 7.69 -5.88
N PRO A 220 -27.12 8.21 -4.80
CA PRO A 220 -27.47 7.41 -3.63
C PRO A 220 -28.54 6.37 -3.97
N LEU A 221 -28.35 5.15 -3.45
CA LEU A 221 -29.29 4.05 -3.55
C LEU A 221 -29.66 3.58 -2.12
N PRO A 222 -30.67 4.20 -1.48
CA PRO A 222 -31.06 3.87 -0.10
C PRO A 222 -31.59 2.43 0.04
N ASP A 223 -32.24 1.90 -0.99
CA ASP A 223 -32.82 0.55 -0.98
C ASP A 223 -31.77 -0.58 -0.89
N LEU A 224 -30.47 -0.28 -0.96
CA LEU A 224 -29.41 -1.31 -0.88
C LEU A 224 -29.21 -1.81 0.56
N GLU A 225 -29.55 -1.01 1.58
CA GLU A 225 -29.42 -1.40 2.99
C GLU A 225 -30.43 -2.49 3.39
N ASP A 226 -31.57 -2.56 2.69
CA ASP A 226 -32.66 -3.52 2.93
C ASP A 226 -32.45 -4.88 2.25
N ILE A 227 -31.38 -5.03 1.45
CA ILE A 227 -31.08 -6.26 0.73
C ILE A 227 -30.26 -7.15 1.66
N GLU A 228 -30.89 -8.21 2.19
CA GLU A 228 -30.19 -9.14 3.10
C GLU A 228 -28.90 -9.71 2.45
N MET A 229 -27.79 -9.54 3.19
CA MET A 229 -26.44 -10.04 2.87
C MET A 229 -26.45 -11.52 2.47
#